data_AF-A0A382IZB5-F1
#
_entry.id   AF-A0A382IZB5-F1
#
_cell.length_a   1.000
_cell.length_b   1.000
_cell.length_c   1.000
_cell.angle_alpha   90.00
_cell.angle_beta   90.00
_cell.angle_gamma   90.00
#
_symmetry.space_group_name_H-M   'P 1'
#
loop_
_entity.id
_entity.type
_entity.pdbx_description
1 polymer ?
#
loop_
_entity_poly.entity_id
_entity_poly.type
_entity_poly.pdbx_seq_one_letter_code
_entity_poly.pdbx_strand_id
1 'polypeptide(L)'
;IDYGWGGKIAVTINRVPQLGRITPNVFFSHAYSGHGVNVTHLAGEIVAEAISGTMERFDVLSSMPSMRIPGVNRFGDAIVSLGVLYYGLKDKL
;
A
#
# COMPACT_ATOMS: atom_id res chain seq x y z
N ILE A 1 25.87 -10.88 12.21
CA ILE A 1 24.49 -10.38 12.41
C ILE A 1 23.90 -11.27 13.48
N ASP A 2 23.51 -10.68 14.61
CA ASP A 2 23.05 -11.45 15.78
C ASP A 2 21.56 -11.77 15.72
N TYR A 3 20.76 -10.91 15.05
CA TYR A 3 19.33 -11.11 14.81
C TYR A 3 18.90 -10.47 13.49
N GLY A 4 17.92 -11.05 12.81
CA GLY A 4 17.35 -10.51 11.59
C GLY A 4 15.94 -11.03 11.37
N TRP A 5 15.05 -10.17 10.90
CA TRP A 5 13.70 -10.54 10.52
C TRP A 5 13.26 -9.73 9.31
N GLY A 6 12.23 -10.24 8.65
CA GLY A 6 11.55 -9.59 7.55
C GLY A 6 10.07 -9.91 7.61
N GLY A 7 9.29 -9.16 6.85
CA GLY A 7 7.87 -9.36 6.74
C GLY A 7 7.38 -8.99 5.35
N LYS A 8 6.21 -9.52 4.99
CA LYS A 8 5.53 -9.09 3.77
C LYS A 8 4.98 -7.69 3.97
N ILE A 9 5.17 -6.83 2.98
CA ILE A 9 4.54 -5.52 2.92
C ILE A 9 3.61 -5.46 1.72
N ALA A 10 2.49 -4.77 1.87
CA ALA A 10 1.62 -4.44 0.74
C ALA A 10 2.12 -3.16 0.07
N VAL A 11 2.38 -3.24 -1.23
CA VAL A 11 2.92 -2.14 -2.04
C VAL A 11 1.97 -1.85 -3.18
N THR A 12 1.63 -0.58 -3.36
CA THR A 12 0.86 -0.08 -4.52
C THR A 12 1.80 0.43 -5.61
N ILE A 13 1.31 0.47 -6.86
CA ILE A 13 2.10 0.95 -8.01
C ILE A 13 2.49 2.43 -7.83
N ASN A 14 1.54 3.26 -7.41
CA ASN A 14 1.77 4.70 -7.16
C ASN A 14 2.38 4.98 -5.79
N ARG A 15 2.60 3.95 -4.95
CA ARG A 15 3.10 4.03 -3.57
C ARG A 15 2.28 4.90 -2.61
N VAL A 16 1.06 5.25 -3.00
CA VAL A 16 0.09 5.94 -2.15
C VAL A 16 -0.70 4.88 -1.35
N PRO A 17 -0.95 5.09 -0.04
CA PRO A 17 -1.80 4.19 0.74
C PRO A 17 -3.22 4.14 0.16
N GLN A 18 -3.85 2.98 0.27
CA GLN A 18 -5.22 2.78 -0.20
C GLN A 18 -6.18 2.87 0.98
N LEU A 19 -7.04 3.88 0.93
CA LEU A 19 -8.16 4.06 1.85
C LEU A 19 -9.45 3.94 1.07
N GLY A 20 -10.49 3.41 1.70
CA GLY A 20 -11.79 3.32 1.06
C GLY A 20 -12.78 2.56 1.93
N ARG A 21 -13.91 2.21 1.32
CA ARG A 21 -15.00 1.48 1.97
C ARG A 21 -15.52 0.37 1.07
N ILE A 22 -15.79 -0.79 1.68
CA ILE A 22 -16.35 -1.96 0.99
C ILE A 22 -17.88 -1.86 0.96
N THR A 23 -18.44 -1.42 2.09
CA THR A 23 -19.87 -1.09 2.27
C THR A 23 -19.94 0.24 3.04
N PRO A 24 -21.12 0.88 3.20
CA PRO A 24 -21.22 2.16 3.90
C PRO A 24 -20.57 2.19 5.29
N ASN A 25 -20.53 1.06 6.01
CA ASN A 25 -20.03 0.97 7.38
C ASN A 25 -18.76 0.11 7.51
N VAL A 26 -18.14 -0.30 6.41
CA VAL A 26 -16.91 -1.12 6.42
C VAL A 26 -15.81 -0.37 5.70
N PHE A 27 -14.90 0.20 6.48
CA PHE A 27 -13.76 0.97 6.00
C PHE A 27 -12.50 0.09 5.94
N PHE A 28 -11.60 0.40 5.01
CA PHE A 28 -10.29 -0.23 4.92
C PHE A 28 -9.20 0.82 4.79
N SER A 29 -8.01 0.48 5.31
CA SER A 29 -6.79 1.27 5.16
C SER A 29 -5.60 0.31 5.06
N HIS A 30 -4.90 0.29 3.92
CA HIS A 30 -3.82 -0.66 3.65
C HIS A 30 -2.79 -0.15 2.63
N ALA A 31 -1.82 -1.00 2.31
CA ALA A 31 -0.84 -0.79 1.23
C ALA A 31 0.03 0.47 1.36
N TYR A 32 0.49 0.74 2.58
CA TYR A 32 1.39 1.87 2.91
C TYR A 32 2.81 1.78 2.28
N SER A 33 3.09 0.78 1.45
CA SER A 33 4.30 0.71 0.63
C SER A 33 5.60 0.88 1.43
N GLY A 34 5.67 0.30 2.63
CA GLY A 34 6.82 0.38 3.54
C GLY A 34 6.87 1.63 4.44
N HIS A 35 5.97 2.60 4.26
CA HIS A 35 5.92 3.86 5.04
C HIS A 35 4.89 3.83 6.16
N GLY A 36 4.45 2.63 6.57
CA GLY A 36 3.36 2.44 7.53
C GLY A 36 3.58 3.17 8.85
N VAL A 37 4.80 3.17 9.39
CA VAL A 37 5.11 3.82 10.68
C VAL A 37 4.76 5.31 10.68
N ASN A 38 5.05 6.01 9.58
CA ASN A 38 4.78 7.45 9.48
C ASN A 38 3.30 7.71 9.12
N VAL A 39 2.82 7.06 8.06
CA VAL A 39 1.56 7.44 7.40
C VAL A 39 0.31 6.88 8.10
N THR A 40 0.44 5.84 8.92
CA THR A 40 -0.73 5.19 9.57
C THR A 40 -1.43 6.07 10.60
N HIS A 41 -0.72 6.96 11.30
CA HIS A 41 -1.33 7.90 12.24
C HIS A 41 -2.32 8.83 11.52
N LEU A 42 -1.87 9.41 10.41
CA LEU A 42 -2.69 10.27 9.55
C LEU A 42 -3.87 9.50 8.95
N ALA A 43 -3.62 8.28 8.46
CA ALA A 43 -4.68 7.45 7.90
C ALA A 43 -5.73 7.06 8.95
N GLY A 44 -5.31 6.79 10.19
CA GLY A 44 -6.20 6.50 11.31
C GLY A 44 -7.10 7.68 11.67
N GLU A 45 -6.53 8.89 11.72
CA GLU A 45 -7.29 10.12 11.92
C GLU A 45 -8.34 10.32 10.82
N ILE A 46 -7.94 10.22 9.55
CA ILE A 46 -8.86 10.41 8.40
C ILE A 46 -9.98 9.36 8.41
N VAL A 47 -9.69 8.11 8.78
CA VAL A 47 -10.72 7.07 8.89
C VAL A 47 -11.66 7.36 10.08
N ALA A 48 -11.13 7.85 11.21
CA ALA A 48 -11.96 8.22 12.36
C ALA A 48 -12.87 9.44 12.06
N GLU A 49 -12.36 10.44 11.34
CA GLU A 49 -13.15 11.57 10.80
C GLU A 49 -14.28 11.08 9.90
N ALA A 50 -13.97 10.16 8.96
CA ALA A 50 -14.96 9.58 8.05
C ALA A 50 -16.05 8.82 8.80
N ILE A 51 -15.68 8.03 9.81
CA ILE A 51 -16.63 7.32 10.69
C ILE A 51 -17.49 8.33 11.48
N SER A 52 -16.93 9.47 11.85
CA SER A 52 -17.62 10.55 12.58
C SER A 52 -18.48 11.46 11.68
N GLY A 53 -18.49 11.21 10.36
CA GLY A 53 -19.33 11.92 9.38
C GLY A 53 -18.60 12.97 8.54
N THR A 54 -17.29 13.16 8.71
CA THR A 54 -16.48 14.12 7.94
C THR A 54 -15.71 13.38 6.85
N MET A 55 -16.13 13.53 5.59
CA MET A 55 -15.59 12.75 4.46
C MET A 55 -14.52 13.46 3.63
N GLU A 56 -14.24 14.75 3.85
CA GLU A 56 -13.41 15.58 2.95
C GLU A 56 -12.04 14.95 2.63
N ARG A 57 -11.23 14.68 3.66
CA ARG A 57 -9.89 14.09 3.50
C ARG A 57 -9.97 12.64 3.04
N PHE A 58 -11.01 11.93 3.43
CA PHE A 58 -11.25 10.54 3.06
C PHE A 58 -11.59 10.42 1.57
N ASP A 59 -12.42 11.30 1.02
CA ASP A 59 -12.83 11.30 -0.39
C ASP A 59 -11.63 11.56 -1.30
N VAL A 60 -10.71 12.44 -0.89
CA VAL A 60 -9.45 12.65 -1.62
C VAL A 60 -8.63 11.36 -1.69
N LEU A 61 -8.37 10.72 -0.54
CA LEU A 61 -7.55 9.50 -0.52
C LEU A 61 -8.25 8.30 -1.16
N SER A 62 -9.57 8.20 -1.06
CA SER A 62 -10.34 7.09 -1.64
C SER A 62 -10.57 7.22 -3.14
N SER A 63 -10.46 8.44 -3.69
CA SER A 63 -10.49 8.67 -5.13
C SER A 63 -9.19 8.29 -5.86
N MET A 64 -8.13 7.98 -5.11
CA MET A 64 -6.82 7.63 -5.68
C MET A 64 -6.92 6.34 -6.51
N PRO A 65 -6.39 6.33 -7.76
CA PRO A 65 -6.53 5.20 -8.65
C PRO A 65 -5.80 3.96 -8.10
N SER A 66 -6.54 2.87 -7.94
CA SER A 66 -6.01 1.57 -7.59
C SER A 66 -5.80 0.73 -8.85
N MET A 67 -4.58 0.69 -9.38
CA MET A 67 -4.24 -0.20 -10.48
C MET A 67 -3.80 -1.57 -9.96
N ARG A 68 -4.36 -2.64 -10.53
CA ARG A 68 -3.90 -4.02 -10.32
C ARG A 68 -3.19 -4.50 -11.57
N ILE A 69 -2.02 -5.11 -11.40
CA ILE A 69 -1.27 -5.71 -12.52
C ILE A 69 -2.01 -6.97 -12.98
N PRO A 70 -2.38 -7.11 -14.26
CA PRO A 70 -3.01 -8.33 -14.77
C PRO A 70 -2.12 -9.55 -14.52
N GLY A 71 -2.71 -10.66 -14.05
CA GLY A 71 -1.97 -11.90 -13.80
C GLY A 71 -1.06 -11.90 -12.56
N VAL A 72 -1.03 -10.81 -11.77
CA VAL A 72 -0.18 -10.69 -10.57
C VAL A 72 -0.42 -11.81 -9.55
N ASN A 73 -1.64 -12.35 -9.46
CA ASN A 73 -1.94 -13.45 -8.55
C ASN A 73 -1.24 -14.77 -8.92
N ARG A 74 -0.87 -14.95 -10.20
CA ARG A 74 -0.18 -16.16 -10.68
C ARG A 74 1.32 -15.94 -10.85
N PHE A 75 1.73 -14.74 -11.24
CA PHE A 75 3.12 -14.44 -11.62
C PHE A 75 3.81 -13.40 -10.72
N GLY A 76 3.16 -12.95 -9.65
CA GLY A 76 3.65 -11.85 -8.80
C GLY A 76 5.07 -12.08 -8.27
N ASP A 77 5.34 -13.25 -7.71
CA ASP A 77 6.65 -13.57 -7.15
C ASP A 77 7.76 -13.59 -8.22
N ALA A 78 7.44 -14.10 -9.41
CA ALA A 78 8.38 -14.10 -10.54
C ALA A 78 8.67 -12.68 -11.02
N ILE A 79 7.63 -11.83 -11.15
CA ILE A 79 7.77 -10.42 -11.55
C ILE A 79 8.64 -9.66 -10.53
N VAL A 80 8.39 -9.85 -9.22
CA VAL A 80 9.18 -9.21 -8.16
C VAL A 80 10.63 -9.69 -8.21
N SER A 81 10.86 -11.00 -8.35
CA SER A 81 12.21 -11.57 -8.42
C SER A 81 13.01 -11.04 -9.62
N LEU A 82 12.36 -10.92 -10.77
CA LEU A 82 12.97 -10.31 -11.97
C LEU A 82 13.32 -8.84 -11.74
N GLY A 83 12.45 -8.09 -11.05
CA GLY A 83 12.73 -6.70 -10.66
C GLY A 83 13.97 -6.60 -9.77
N VAL A 84 14.05 -7.41 -8.72
CA VAL A 84 15.22 -7.47 -7.82
C VAL A 84 16.49 -7.82 -8.58
N LEU A 85 16.44 -8.84 -9.45
CA LEU A 85 17.58 -9.23 -10.27
C LEU A 85 18.03 -8.10 -11.19
N TYR A 86 17.10 -7.45 -11.89
CA TYR A 86 17.40 -6.35 -12.81
C TYR A 86 18.07 -5.18 -12.09
N TYR A 87 17.51 -4.72 -10.97
CA TYR A 87 18.12 -3.63 -10.20
C TYR A 87 19.45 -4.04 -9.58
N GLY A 88 19.59 -5.28 -9.12
CA GLY A 88 20.86 -5.80 -8.61
C GLY A 88 21.96 -5.90 -9.67
N LEU A 89 21.61 -6.12 -10.94
CA LEU A 89 22.55 -6.03 -12.07
C LEU A 89 22.89 -4.58 -12.40
N LYS A 90 21.88 -3.70 -12.41
CA LYS A 90 22.06 -2.27 -12.69
C LYS A 90 22.96 -1.58 -11.66
N ASP A 91 22.84 -1.93 -10.38
CA ASP A 91 23.66 -1.36 -9.30
C ASP A 91 25.14 -1.78 -9.37
N LYS A 92 25.45 -2.83 -10.14
CA LYS A 92 26.82 -3.34 -10.35
C LYS A 92 27.51 -2.78 -11.61
N LEU A 93 26.77 -2.06 -12.46
CA LEU A 93 27.29 -1.34 -13.62
C LEU A 93 27.65 0.09 -13.23
#